data_AF-A0A371YIV7-F1
#
_entry.id   AF-A0A371YIV7-F1
#
_cell.length_a   1.000
_cell.length_b   1.000
_cell.length_c   1.000
_cell.angle_alpha   90.00
_cell.angle_beta   90.00
_cell.angle_gamma   90.00
#
_symmetry.space_group_name_H-M   'P 1'
#
loop_
_entity.id
_entity.type
_entity.pdbx_description
1 polymer ?
#
loop_
_entity_poly.entity_id
_entity_poly.type
_entity_poly.pdbx_seq_one_letter_code
_entity_poly.pdbx_strand_id
1 'polypeptide(L)'
;MATAIRADYCTNMTINNCSFSGFNNCIEMNFCTNFNILGSGFFNSNNAVFLSNCYGKGAISNNYTHNVNNLISVADSKLKYPLPSKNKEKHKIIKKEQKKNSSIRNIEFNKKIKELINLEANQKFIKRNHQLACKIKYIKANLGKLEA
;
A
#
# COMPACT_ATOMS: atom_id res chain seq x y z
N MET A 1 -11.57 -3.87 24.59
CA MET A 1 -10.96 -4.66 23.50
C MET A 1 -9.47 -4.40 23.47
N ALA A 2 -8.66 -5.41 23.14
CA ALA A 2 -7.21 -5.36 23.19
C ALA A 2 -6.57 -4.74 21.93
N THR A 3 -5.29 -4.38 22.06
CA THR A 3 -4.41 -3.96 20.96
C THR A 3 -3.55 -5.17 20.52
N ALA A 4 -3.37 -5.39 19.21
CA ALA A 4 -2.55 -6.51 18.71
C ALA A 4 -1.04 -6.25 18.86
N ILE A 5 -0.55 -5.14 18.31
CA ILE A 5 0.84 -4.69 18.48
C ILE A 5 0.84 -3.34 19.15
N ARG A 6 1.53 -3.24 20.29
CA ARG A 6 1.83 -1.97 20.96
C ARG A 6 3.33 -1.70 20.87
N ALA A 7 3.70 -0.56 20.30
CA ALA A 7 5.06 -0.10 20.17
C ALA A 7 5.20 1.27 20.83
N ASP A 8 6.01 1.35 21.89
CA ASP A 8 6.23 2.57 22.65
C ASP A 8 7.72 2.97 22.54
N TYR A 9 8.00 4.23 22.21
CA TYR A 9 9.36 4.80 22.10
C TYR A 9 10.29 4.11 21.08
N CYS A 10 9.74 3.43 20.08
CA CYS A 10 10.52 2.75 19.04
C CYS A 10 11.07 3.70 17.96
N THR A 11 12.25 3.38 17.42
CA THR A 11 12.83 4.06 16.25
C THR A 11 13.15 3.03 15.17
N ASN A 12 12.93 3.37 13.89
CA ASN A 12 13.24 2.51 12.73
C ASN A 12 12.48 1.17 12.73
N MET A 13 11.18 1.19 13.02
CA MET A 13 10.36 -0.02 13.09
C MET A 13 9.76 -0.39 11.74
N THR A 14 9.69 -1.70 11.44
CA THR A 14 8.99 -2.20 10.24
C THR A 14 8.03 -3.32 10.61
N ILE A 15 6.79 -3.20 10.16
CA ILE A 15 5.76 -4.24 10.21
C ILE A 15 5.44 -4.59 8.76
N ASN A 16 5.60 -5.85 8.38
CA ASN A 16 5.51 -6.27 6.98
C ASN A 16 4.73 -7.58 6.84
N ASN A 17 3.80 -7.63 5.88
CA ASN A 17 3.02 -8.81 5.51
C ASN A 17 2.33 -9.51 6.70
N CYS A 18 1.82 -8.74 7.66
CA CYS A 18 1.06 -9.28 8.81
C CYS A 18 -0.44 -9.22 8.54
N SER A 19 -1.23 -10.05 9.23
CA SER A 19 -2.70 -10.00 9.20
C SER A 19 -3.25 -9.87 10.61
N PHE A 20 -4.11 -8.88 10.84
CA PHE A 20 -4.70 -8.57 12.15
C PHE A 20 -6.23 -8.57 12.05
N SER A 21 -6.91 -9.29 12.94
CA SER A 21 -8.38 -9.35 12.96
C SER A 21 -8.96 -9.30 14.38
N GLY A 22 -10.02 -8.51 14.57
CA GLY A 22 -10.81 -8.52 15.81
C GLY A 22 -10.24 -7.66 16.95
N PHE A 23 -9.45 -6.62 16.65
CA PHE A 23 -8.80 -5.78 17.66
C PHE A 23 -9.43 -4.38 17.77
N ASN A 24 -9.27 -3.74 18.94
CA ASN A 24 -9.59 -2.30 19.02
C ASN A 24 -8.59 -1.51 18.18
N ASN A 25 -7.29 -1.72 18.43
CA ASN A 25 -6.21 -1.17 17.63
C ASN A 25 -5.38 -2.34 17.10
N CYS A 26 -5.24 -2.50 15.78
CA CYS A 26 -4.34 -3.54 15.26
C CYS A 26 -2.88 -3.18 15.56
N ILE A 27 -2.50 -1.94 15.27
CA ILE A 27 -1.17 -1.40 15.59
C ILE A 27 -1.35 -0.09 16.35
N GLU A 28 -0.77 0.00 17.53
CA GLU A 28 -0.70 1.21 18.34
C GLU A 28 0.76 1.64 18.50
N MET A 29 1.07 2.85 18.06
CA MET A 29 2.41 3.42 18.19
C MET A 29 2.36 4.69 19.04
N ASN A 30 3.16 4.72 20.09
CA ASN A 30 3.31 5.89 20.94
C ASN A 30 4.77 6.36 20.94
N PHE A 31 5.00 7.64 20.66
CA PHE A 31 6.34 8.25 20.63
C PHE A 31 7.33 7.55 19.68
N CYS A 32 6.85 6.97 18.58
CA CYS A 32 7.70 6.29 17.62
C CYS A 32 8.22 7.20 16.52
N THR A 33 9.37 6.84 15.93
CA THR A 33 9.96 7.55 14.78
C THR A 33 10.41 6.60 13.68
N ASN A 34 10.35 7.05 12.42
CA ASN A 34 10.82 6.29 11.25
C ASN A 34 10.19 4.89 11.16
N PHE A 35 8.87 4.80 10.99
CA PHE A 35 8.17 3.52 10.90
C PHE A 35 7.69 3.19 9.49
N ASN A 36 7.65 1.90 9.15
CA ASN A 36 7.08 1.39 7.91
C ASN A 36 6.06 0.28 8.21
N ILE A 37 4.86 0.39 7.64
CA ILE A 37 3.83 -0.66 7.66
C ILE A 37 3.51 -1.02 6.21
N LEU A 38 3.90 -2.23 5.80
CA LEU A 38 3.90 -2.65 4.40
C LEU A 38 3.11 -3.96 4.24
N GLY A 39 2.33 -4.08 3.15
CA GLY A 39 1.77 -5.36 2.72
C GLY A 39 0.83 -6.06 3.72
N SER A 40 0.34 -5.34 4.73
CA SER A 40 -0.37 -5.89 5.89
C SER A 40 -1.89 -5.78 5.76
N GLY A 41 -2.59 -6.73 6.37
CA GLY A 41 -4.04 -6.87 6.38
C GLY A 41 -4.68 -6.48 7.71
N PHE A 42 -5.77 -5.71 7.65
CA PHE A 42 -6.53 -5.28 8.83
C PHE A 42 -8.02 -5.58 8.68
N PHE A 43 -8.58 -6.34 9.63
CA PHE A 43 -9.92 -6.91 9.51
C PHE A 43 -10.75 -6.69 10.79
N ASN A 44 -12.04 -6.35 10.67
CA ASN A 44 -12.99 -6.34 11.78
C ASN A 44 -12.45 -5.62 13.04
N SER A 45 -11.92 -4.42 12.87
CA SER A 45 -11.18 -3.72 13.92
C SER A 45 -11.61 -2.27 14.01
N ASN A 46 -11.46 -1.65 15.18
CA ASN A 46 -11.84 -0.24 15.31
C ASN A 46 -10.80 0.67 14.62
N ASN A 47 -9.52 0.52 14.94
CA ASN A 47 -8.41 1.22 14.30
C ASN A 47 -7.42 0.23 13.69
N ALA A 48 -7.05 0.39 12.42
CA ALA A 48 -5.94 -0.38 11.84
C ALA A 48 -4.59 0.13 12.37
N VAL A 49 -4.37 1.44 12.35
CA VAL A 49 -3.18 2.07 12.93
C VAL A 49 -3.60 3.23 13.83
N PHE A 50 -3.15 3.23 15.08
CA PHE A 50 -3.29 4.34 16.01
C PHE A 50 -1.91 4.92 16.29
N LEU A 51 -1.76 6.23 16.09
CA LEU A 51 -0.51 6.96 16.30
C LEU A 51 -0.73 8.01 17.39
N SER A 52 0.10 8.01 18.42
CA SER A 52 0.13 9.09 19.40
C SER A 52 1.54 9.63 19.59
N ASN A 53 1.70 10.93 19.41
CA ASN A 53 2.98 11.63 19.58
C ASN A 53 4.14 11.03 18.77
N CYS A 54 3.85 10.34 17.66
CA CYS A 54 4.86 9.85 16.72
C CYS A 54 5.38 11.02 15.87
N TYR A 55 6.67 11.00 15.52
CA TYR A 55 7.30 12.07 14.76
C TYR A 55 8.34 11.54 13.76
N GLY A 56 8.75 12.39 12.82
CA GLY A 56 9.69 12.00 11.75
C GLY A 56 8.97 11.38 10.55
N LYS A 57 9.61 10.40 9.90
CA LYS A 57 9.08 9.78 8.67
C LYS A 57 8.22 8.57 9.02
N GLY A 58 7.10 8.40 8.33
CA GLY A 58 6.26 7.21 8.43
C GLY A 58 5.75 6.81 7.05
N ALA A 59 5.81 5.53 6.70
CA ALA A 59 5.23 5.01 5.46
C ALA A 59 4.23 3.89 5.77
N ILE A 60 3.03 4.01 5.22
CA ILE A 60 1.98 3.00 5.29
C ILE A 60 1.55 2.74 3.86
N SER A 61 1.94 1.61 3.27
CA SER A 61 1.72 1.34 1.85
C SER A 61 1.38 -0.12 1.55
N ASN A 62 0.64 -0.33 0.47
CA ASN A 62 0.22 -1.65 -0.02
C ASN A 62 -0.51 -2.51 1.04
N ASN A 63 -1.21 -1.86 1.96
CA ASN A 63 -2.00 -2.52 2.99
C ASN A 63 -3.44 -2.73 2.51
N TYR A 64 -4.10 -3.77 3.01
CA TYR A 64 -5.48 -4.12 2.67
C TYR A 64 -6.36 -4.14 3.92
N THR A 65 -7.60 -3.68 3.79
CA THR A 65 -8.51 -3.53 4.93
C THR A 65 -9.92 -4.02 4.61
N HIS A 66 -10.59 -4.59 5.60
CA HIS A 66 -12.00 -4.94 5.52
C HIS A 66 -12.70 -4.74 6.85
N ASN A 67 -13.82 -4.02 6.84
CA ASN A 67 -14.62 -3.74 8.04
C ASN A 67 -13.79 -3.15 9.19
N VAL A 68 -13.08 -2.05 8.88
CA VAL A 68 -12.28 -1.29 9.85
C VAL A 68 -12.88 0.11 9.95
N ASN A 69 -13.15 0.59 11.17
CA ASN A 69 -13.79 1.90 11.34
C ASN A 69 -12.85 3.04 10.95
N ASN A 70 -11.62 3.01 11.46
CA ASN A 70 -10.59 4.00 11.15
C ASN A 70 -9.32 3.31 10.64
N LEU A 71 -8.89 3.66 9.43
CA LEU A 71 -7.63 3.14 8.88
C LEU A 71 -6.42 3.66 9.66
N ILE A 72 -6.39 4.97 9.88
CA ILE A 72 -5.36 5.64 10.65
C ILE A 72 -6.05 6.61 11.59
N SER A 73 -5.78 6.49 12.88
CA SER A 73 -6.20 7.44 13.90
C SER A 73 -4.97 8.09 14.50
N VAL A 74 -4.97 9.42 14.60
CA VAL A 74 -3.85 10.19 15.14
C VAL A 74 -4.36 10.97 16.35
N ALA A 75 -3.73 10.75 17.50
CA ALA A 75 -4.00 11.48 18.72
C ALA A 75 -2.83 12.40 19.07
N ASP A 76 -3.05 13.70 18.93
CA ASP A 76 -2.15 14.71 19.49
C ASP A 76 -2.42 14.84 20.98
N SER A 77 -1.42 14.51 21.81
CA SER A 77 -1.51 14.88 23.21
C SER A 77 -1.21 16.38 23.35
N LYS A 78 -2.01 17.10 24.15
CA LYS A 78 -1.74 18.50 24.54
C LYS A 78 -0.45 18.67 25.36
N LEU A 79 0.29 17.59 25.60
CA LEU A 79 1.53 17.59 26.35
C LEU A 79 2.66 18.10 25.44
N LYS A 80 3.07 19.34 25.67
CA LYS A 80 4.32 19.91 25.15
C LYS A 80 5.51 19.18 25.79
N TYR A 81 5.84 17.99 25.31
CA TYR A 81 7.11 17.37 25.70
C TYR A 81 8.26 18.06 24.96
N PRO A 82 9.36 18.38 25.66
CA PRO A 82 10.54 18.91 25.01
C PRO A 82 11.06 17.84 24.05
N LEU A 83 11.05 18.14 22.76
CA LEU A 83 11.81 17.38 21.76
C LEU A 83 13.22 17.15 22.33
N PRO A 84 13.75 15.91 22.36
CA PRO A 84 15.10 15.67 22.86
C PRO A 84 16.06 16.61 22.13
N SER A 85 16.73 17.46 22.92
CA SER A 85 17.58 18.52 22.41
C SER A 85 18.65 17.92 21.52
N LYS A 86 18.72 18.39 20.27
CA LYS A 86 19.79 18.09 19.31
C LYS A 86 21.14 18.04 20.04
N ASN A 87 21.74 16.86 20.13
CA ASN A 87 23.20 16.79 20.24
C ASN A 87 23.75 17.44 18.97
N LYS A 88 24.23 18.67 19.11
CA LYS A 88 24.88 19.45 18.05
C LYS A 88 26.27 18.85 17.80
N GLU A 89 26.35 17.68 17.20
CA GLU A 89 27.52 17.40 16.37
C GLU A 89 27.39 18.28 15.13
N LYS A 90 28.26 19.29 15.03
CA LYS A 90 28.44 20.09 13.82
C LYS A 90 29.02 19.19 12.73
N HIS A 91 28.19 18.35 12.12
CA HIS A 91 28.52 17.78 10.82
C HIS A 91 28.53 18.94 9.83
N LYS A 92 29.72 19.28 9.31
CA LYS A 92 29.89 20.10 8.11
C LYS A 92 28.97 19.52 7.03
N ILE A 93 27.86 20.20 6.74
CA ILE A 93 27.06 19.92 5.57
C ILE A 93 27.93 20.34 4.38
N ILE A 94 28.65 19.38 3.81
CA ILE A 94 29.17 19.51 2.46
C ILE A 94 27.92 19.53 1.58
N LYS A 95 27.54 20.73 1.10
CA LYS A 95 26.54 20.86 0.03
C LYS A 95 27.12 20.16 -1.20
N LYS A 96 26.86 18.86 -1.35
CA LYS A 96 26.87 18.23 -2.67
C LYS A 96 25.66 18.79 -3.39
N GLU A 97 25.87 19.64 -4.38
CA GLU A 97 24.87 19.93 -5.39
C GLU A 97 24.39 18.60 -5.96
N GLN A 98 23.17 18.20 -5.58
CA GLN A 98 22.47 17.16 -6.28
C GLN A 98 22.07 17.74 -7.64
N LYS A 99 22.82 17.39 -8.68
CA LYS A 99 22.34 17.50 -10.05
C LYS A 99 20.96 16.84 -10.12
N LYS A 100 19.93 17.64 -10.38
CA LYS A 100 18.58 17.17 -10.72
C LYS A 100 18.66 16.32 -12.00
N ASN A 101 18.86 15.02 -11.84
CA ASN A 101 18.58 14.04 -12.89
C ASN A 101 17.18 13.48 -12.68
N SER A 102 16.18 14.36 -12.65
CA SER A 102 14.77 14.01 -12.52
C SER A 102 14.02 14.43 -13.79
N SER A 103 14.00 13.57 -14.82
CA SER A 103 12.85 13.50 -15.73
C SER A 103 12.87 12.30 -16.68
N ILE A 104 14.04 11.80 -17.12
CA ILE A 104 14.07 10.89 -18.28
C ILE A 104 13.70 9.43 -17.92
N ARG A 105 14.22 8.87 -16.80
CA ARG A 105 13.96 7.45 -16.45
C ARG A 105 12.51 7.13 -16.08
N ASN A 106 11.79 8.08 -15.47
CA ASN A 106 10.37 7.88 -15.10
C ASN A 106 9.44 7.92 -16.32
N ILE A 107 9.78 8.65 -17.38
CA ILE A 107 8.97 8.71 -18.60
C ILE A 107 9.03 7.37 -19.35
N GLU A 108 10.23 6.78 -19.46
CA GLU A 108 10.44 5.52 -20.17
C GLU A 108 9.82 4.32 -19.44
N PHE A 109 9.90 4.30 -18.10
CA PHE A 109 9.26 3.29 -17.27
C PHE A 109 7.72 3.35 -17.39
N ASN A 110 7.14 4.56 -17.34
CA ASN A 110 5.69 4.74 -17.50
C ASN A 110 5.19 4.40 -18.90
N LYS A 111 6.00 4.61 -19.95
CA LYS A 111 5.67 4.15 -21.31
C LYS A 111 5.59 2.61 -21.39
N LYS A 112 6.57 1.91 -20.82
CA LYS A 112 6.58 0.44 -20.77
C LYS A 112 5.39 -0.15 -20.02
N ILE A 113 4.96 0.48 -18.92
CA ILE A 113 3.76 0.04 -18.19
C ILE A 113 2.48 0.20 -19.03
N LYS A 114 2.31 1.34 -19.72
CA LYS A 114 1.15 1.54 -20.60
C LYS A 114 1.09 0.52 -21.74
N GLU A 115 2.24 0.18 -22.31
CA GLU A 115 2.34 -0.82 -23.38
C GLU A 115 1.99 -2.23 -22.90
N LEU A 116 2.46 -2.62 -21.70
CA LEU A 116 2.11 -3.91 -21.09
C LEU A 116 0.61 -4.02 -20.78
N ILE A 117 -0.02 -2.96 -20.28
CA ILE A 117 -1.47 -2.93 -20.03
C ILE A 117 -2.27 -3.10 -21.34
N ASN A 118 -1.84 -2.43 -22.42
CA ASN A 118 -2.49 -2.55 -23.73
C ASN A 118 -2.34 -3.96 -24.32
N LEU A 119 -1.17 -4.60 -24.17
CA LEU A 119 -0.94 -5.98 -24.63
C LEU A 119 -1.82 -6.98 -23.87
N GLU A 120 -2.00 -6.81 -22.56
CA GLU A 120 -2.86 -7.67 -21.76
C GLU A 120 -4.35 -7.52 -22.16
N ALA A 121 -4.80 -6.28 -22.40
CA ALA A 121 -6.15 -6.00 -22.88
C ALA A 121 -6.41 -6.63 -24.26
N ASN A 122 -5.45 -6.52 -25.18
CA ASN A 122 -5.53 -7.14 -26.50
C ASN A 122 -5.55 -8.67 -26.43
N GLN A 123 -4.76 -9.30 -25.57
CA GLN A 123 -4.83 -10.75 -25.36
C GLN A 123 -6.19 -11.20 -24.83
N LYS A 124 -6.78 -10.48 -23.88
CA LYS A 124 -8.13 -10.78 -23.37
C LYS A 124 -9.20 -10.62 -24.46
N PHE A 125 -9.08 -9.60 -25.30
CA PHE A 125 -9.98 -9.38 -26.44
C PHE A 125 -9.88 -10.50 -27.48
N ILE A 126 -8.66 -10.91 -27.86
CA ILE A 126 -8.41 -12.01 -28.81
C ILE A 126 -8.97 -13.33 -28.27
N LYS A 127 -8.73 -13.65 -26.99
CA LYS A 127 -9.28 -14.86 -26.36
C LYS A 127 -10.81 -14.86 -26.38
N ARG A 128 -11.45 -13.73 -26.08
CA ARG A 128 -12.91 -13.58 -26.10
C ARG A 128 -13.49 -13.75 -27.51
N ASN A 129 -12.83 -13.17 -28.53
CA ASN A 129 -13.24 -13.31 -29.92
C ASN A 129 -13.05 -14.73 -30.44
N HIS A 130 -11.97 -15.43 -30.06
CA HIS A 130 -11.76 -16.82 -30.41
C HIS A 130 -12.85 -17.72 -29.81
N GLN A 131 -13.23 -17.52 -28.54
CA GLN A 131 -14.33 -18.24 -27.90
C GLN A 131 -15.67 -17.99 -28.59
N LEU A 132 -15.96 -16.74 -28.99
CA LEU A 132 -17.16 -16.40 -29.76
C LEU A 132 -17.16 -17.07 -31.13
N ALA A 133 -16.04 -17.09 -31.84
CA ALA A 133 -15.91 -17.77 -33.12
C ALA A 133 -16.15 -19.28 -33.01
N CYS A 134 -15.62 -19.93 -31.97
CA CYS A 134 -15.90 -21.34 -31.67
C CYS A 134 -17.39 -21.60 -31.40
N LYS A 135 -18.05 -20.73 -30.61
CA LYS A 135 -19.50 -20.83 -30.35
C LYS A 135 -20.33 -20.65 -31.62
N ILE A 136 -19.99 -19.68 -32.47
CA ILE A 136 -20.69 -19.46 -33.75
C ILE A 136 -20.52 -20.66 -34.68
N LYS A 137 -19.32 -21.25 -34.77
CA LYS A 137 -19.08 -22.49 -35.54
C LYS A 137 -19.92 -23.65 -35.02
N TYR A 138 -19.98 -23.85 -33.70
CA TYR A 138 -20.80 -24.88 -33.08
C TYR A 138 -22.30 -24.68 -33.37
N ILE A 139 -22.81 -23.46 -33.24
CA ILE A 139 -24.21 -23.13 -33.54
C ILE A 139 -24.52 -23.39 -35.02
N LYS A 140 -23.67 -22.94 -35.96
CA LYS A 140 -23.84 -23.19 -37.40
C LYS A 140 -23.84 -24.69 -37.74
N ALA A 141 -22.96 -25.48 -37.12
CA ALA A 141 -22.89 -26.92 -37.35
C ALA A 141 -24.12 -27.68 -36.85
N ASN A 142 -24.86 -27.12 -35.88
CA ASN A 142 -26.05 -27.74 -35.29
C ASN A 142 -27.37 -27.17 -35.82
N LEU A 143 -27.36 -25.98 -36.44
CA LEU A 143 -28.53 -25.43 -37.14
C LEU A 143 -28.95 -26.29 -38.34
N GLY A 144 -27.99 -26.86 -39.08
CA GLY A 144 -28.29 -27.80 -40.18
C GLY A 144 -28.82 -29.17 -39.74
N LYS A 145 -28.93 -29.45 -38.43
CA LYS A 145 -29.54 -30.67 -37.88
C LYS A 145 -30.96 -30.47 -37.36
N LEU A 146 -31.47 -29.23 -37.40
CA LEU A 146 -32.82 -28.86 -36.94
C LEU A 146 -33.82 -28.70 -38.10
N GLU A 147 -33.35 -28.70 -39.35
CA GLU A 147 -34.19 -28.61 -40.57
C GLU A 147 -34.22 -29.92 -41.39
N ALA A 148 -33.74 -31.03 -40.83
CA ALA A 148 -33.85 -32.39 -41.40
C ALA A 148 -34.64 -33.29 -40.44
#